data_AF-A0A497A4H8-F1
#
_entry.id   AF-A0A497A4H8-F1
#
_cell.length_a   1.000
_cell.length_b   1.000
_cell.length_c   1.000
_cell.angle_alpha   90.00
_cell.angle_beta   90.00
_cell.angle_gamma   90.00
#
_symmetry.space_group_name_H-M   'P 1'
#
loop_
_entity.id
_entity.type
_entity.pdbx_description
1 polymer ?
#
loop_
_entity_poly.entity_id
_entity_poly.type
_entity_poly.pdbx_seq_one_letter_code
_entity_poly.pdbx_strand_id
1 'polypeptide(L)'
;MSYTDWAAEALATDEEFIVPLKRLWLQAQAAGVAPDLSLEDFGRALEADERFELCEGVDFGDGDPEERQVMEELGYFSGPRVRLLTREITATDMAGAIKRSTDRMMEALQEAWNLRPEDDEEAETELLELLAMAQKLQREVNQVMDEALQQDEDGVADDTGEAPC
;
A
#
# COMPACT_ATOMS: atom_id res chain seq x y z
N MET A 1 11.98 -10.41 22.03
CA MET A 1 11.33 -9.24 21.41
C MET A 1 9.84 -9.51 21.45
N SER A 2 9.02 -8.56 21.93
CA SER A 2 7.55 -8.71 21.88
C SER A 2 7.07 -8.66 20.43
N TYR A 3 5.95 -9.29 20.10
CA TYR A 3 5.35 -9.16 18.77
C TYR A 3 4.89 -7.73 18.46
N THR A 4 4.52 -6.94 19.48
CA THR A 4 4.21 -5.50 19.31
C THR A 4 5.46 -4.68 18.98
N ASP A 5 6.61 -4.99 19.58
CA ASP A 5 7.87 -4.31 19.26
C ASP A 5 8.35 -4.67 17.85
N TRP A 6 8.21 -5.95 17.47
CA TRP A 6 8.49 -6.38 16.10
C TRP A 6 7.57 -5.70 15.10
N ALA A 7 6.27 -5.59 15.40
CA ALA A 7 5.31 -4.90 14.54
C ALA A 7 5.65 -3.41 14.37
N ALA A 8 6.10 -2.74 15.44
CA ALA A 8 6.56 -1.36 15.36
C ALA A 8 7.81 -1.22 14.48
N GLU A 9 8.78 -2.12 14.59
CA GLU A 9 9.98 -2.13 13.75
C GLU A 9 9.66 -2.41 12.28
N ALA A 10 8.78 -3.39 12.03
CA ALA A 10 8.31 -3.70 10.68
C ALA A 10 7.60 -2.49 10.06
N LEU A 11 6.64 -1.88 10.75
CA LEU A 11 5.92 -0.70 10.26
C LEU A 11 6.80 0.56 10.15
N ALA A 12 7.90 0.67 10.91
CA ALA A 12 8.82 1.79 10.80
C ALA A 12 9.65 1.74 9.50
N THR A 13 9.88 0.55 8.95
CA THR A 13 10.71 0.32 7.76
C THR A 13 9.91 -0.07 6.52
N ASP A 14 8.62 -0.39 6.66
CA ASP A 14 7.75 -0.78 5.55
C ASP A 14 7.62 0.34 4.51
N GLU A 15 7.55 -0.02 3.23
CA GLU A 15 7.36 0.96 2.15
C GLU A 15 5.94 1.58 2.18
N GLU A 16 4.98 0.91 2.81
CA GLU A 16 3.63 1.38 3.02
C GLU A 16 3.46 1.91 4.45
N PHE A 17 2.74 3.03 4.58
CA PHE A 17 2.45 3.63 5.89
C PHE A 17 1.20 3.04 6.54
N ILE A 18 0.28 2.52 5.72
CA ILE A 18 -0.98 1.91 6.14
C ILE A 18 -1.02 0.50 5.58
N VAL A 19 -0.63 -0.45 6.41
CA VAL A 19 -0.34 -1.83 6.03
C VAL A 19 -1.55 -2.73 6.31
N PRO A 20 -1.90 -3.68 5.43
CA PRO A 20 -2.92 -4.67 5.75
C PRO A 20 -2.52 -5.49 6.98
N LEU A 21 -3.42 -5.57 7.98
CA LEU A 21 -3.15 -6.29 9.23
C LEU A 21 -2.79 -7.75 8.97
N LYS A 22 -3.48 -8.39 8.01
CA LYS A 22 -3.21 -9.77 7.61
C LYS A 22 -1.81 -9.95 7.03
N ARG A 23 -1.32 -9.01 6.21
CA ARG A 23 0.06 -9.03 5.68
C ARG A 23 1.08 -8.99 6.80
N LEU A 24 0.91 -8.05 7.74
CA LEU A 24 1.80 -7.90 8.89
C LEU A 24 1.81 -9.15 9.79
N TRP A 25 0.64 -9.75 10.01
CA TRP A 25 0.50 -10.99 10.77
C TRP A 25 1.19 -12.19 10.10
N LEU A 26 1.02 -12.38 8.79
CA LEU A 26 1.71 -13.44 8.04
C LEU A 26 3.23 -13.28 8.11
N GLN A 27 3.73 -12.05 8.00
CA GLN A 27 5.15 -11.75 8.19
C GLN A 27 5.63 -12.06 9.62
N ALA A 28 4.82 -11.74 10.65
CA ALA A 28 5.13 -12.06 12.04
C ALA A 28 5.23 -13.57 12.29
N GLN A 29 4.34 -14.35 11.67
CA GLN A 29 4.37 -15.80 11.72
C GLN A 29 5.60 -16.36 11.00
N ALA A 30 5.91 -15.86 9.80
CA ALA A 30 7.10 -16.28 9.04
C ALA A 30 8.41 -15.96 9.80
N ALA A 31 8.45 -14.86 10.54
CA ALA A 31 9.57 -14.48 11.41
C ALA A 31 9.62 -15.28 12.73
N GLY A 32 8.62 -16.13 13.02
CA GLY A 32 8.53 -16.91 14.25
C GLY A 32 8.25 -16.09 15.51
N VAL A 33 7.74 -14.86 15.37
CA VAL A 33 7.52 -13.92 16.48
C VAL A 33 6.13 -14.09 17.11
N ALA A 34 5.14 -14.52 16.33
CA ALA A 34 3.77 -14.78 16.79
C ALA A 34 3.20 -16.11 16.25
N PRO A 35 3.87 -17.25 16.44
CA PRO A 35 3.54 -18.51 15.76
C PRO A 35 2.17 -19.10 16.14
N ASP A 36 1.65 -18.77 17.33
CA ASP A 36 0.40 -19.32 17.86
C ASP A 36 -0.72 -18.27 17.98
N LEU A 37 -0.49 -17.05 17.50
CA LEU A 37 -1.45 -15.96 17.64
C LEU A 37 -2.39 -15.93 16.44
N SER A 38 -3.70 -15.96 16.67
CA SER A 38 -4.68 -15.78 15.60
C SER A 38 -4.60 -14.35 15.03
N LEU A 39 -5.08 -14.15 13.80
CA LEU A 39 -5.16 -12.82 13.20
C LEU A 39 -5.98 -11.84 14.06
N GLU A 40 -7.10 -12.31 14.63
CA GLU A 40 -7.95 -11.49 15.50
C GLU A 40 -7.24 -11.11 16.80
N ASP A 41 -6.53 -12.05 17.43
CA ASP A 41 -5.78 -11.79 18.66
C ASP A 41 -4.58 -10.88 18.41
N PHE A 42 -3.93 -11.03 17.25
CA PHE A 42 -2.88 -10.12 16.80
C PHE A 42 -3.42 -8.70 16.61
N GLY A 43 -4.57 -8.56 15.92
CA GLY A 43 -5.25 -7.27 15.75
C GLY A 43 -5.61 -6.63 17.09
N ARG A 44 -6.23 -7.37 17.99
CA ARG A 44 -6.62 -6.88 19.33
C ARG A 44 -5.41 -6.46 20.16
N ALA A 45 -4.29 -7.17 20.02
CA ALA A 45 -3.08 -6.83 20.76
C ALA A 45 -2.41 -5.56 20.23
N LEU A 46 -2.45 -5.31 18.91
CA LEU A 46 -2.02 -4.03 18.33
C LEU A 46 -2.97 -2.89 18.70
N GLU A 47 -4.28 -3.13 18.68
CA GLU A 47 -5.29 -2.13 19.07
C GLU A 47 -5.16 -1.69 20.54
N ALA A 48 -4.74 -2.60 21.42
CA ALA A 48 -4.49 -2.30 22.83
C ALA A 48 -3.19 -1.51 23.08
N ASP A 49 -2.31 -1.39 22.09
CA ASP A 49 -1.02 -0.69 22.19
C ASP A 49 -1.13 0.69 21.54
N GLU A 50 -0.91 1.73 22.35
CA GLU A 50 -1.09 3.14 21.97
C GLU A 50 -0.18 3.63 20.83
N ARG A 51 0.81 2.83 20.42
CA ARG A 51 1.67 3.14 19.27
C ARG A 51 0.96 2.92 17.94
N PHE A 52 -0.10 2.12 17.91
CA PHE A 52 -0.77 1.71 16.67
C PHE A 52 -2.15 2.34 16.54
N GLU A 53 -2.57 2.52 15.30
CA GLU A 53 -3.95 2.83 14.96
C GLU A 53 -4.43 1.81 13.94
N LEU A 54 -5.56 1.15 14.25
CA LEU A 54 -6.27 0.31 13.29
C LEU A 54 -7.26 1.18 12.52
N CYS A 55 -7.19 1.08 11.21
CA CYS A 55 -8.09 1.75 10.29
C CYS A 55 -9.05 0.75 9.67
N GLU A 56 -10.26 1.23 9.34
CA GLU A 56 -11.21 0.45 8.55
C GLU A 56 -10.57 0.05 7.21
N GLY A 57 -10.79 -1.20 6.86
CA GLY A 57 -10.16 -1.86 5.73
C GLY A 57 -10.90 -1.67 4.42
N VAL A 58 -10.41 -2.36 3.39
CA VAL A 58 -11.18 -2.59 2.17
C VAL A 58 -11.75 -4.00 2.25
N ASP A 59 -13.06 -4.12 2.07
CA ASP A 59 -13.71 -5.40 1.91
C ASP A 59 -13.86 -5.71 0.41
N PHE A 60 -13.14 -6.72 -0.06
CA PHE A 60 -13.24 -7.21 -1.43
C PHE A 60 -14.37 -8.25 -1.61
N GLY A 61 -15.15 -8.51 -0.55
CA GLY A 61 -16.29 -9.41 -0.56
C GLY A 61 -15.93 -10.89 -0.42
N ASP A 62 -16.96 -11.73 -0.52
CA ASP A 62 -16.88 -13.19 -0.37
C ASP A 62 -16.45 -13.91 -1.67
N GLY A 63 -15.48 -13.37 -2.39
CA GLY A 63 -14.91 -14.02 -3.58
C GLY A 63 -14.37 -15.42 -3.27
N ASP A 64 -14.16 -16.24 -4.31
CA ASP A 64 -13.70 -17.62 -4.13
C ASP A 64 -12.36 -17.66 -3.36
N PRO A 65 -12.12 -18.63 -2.46
CA PRO A 65 -10.88 -18.68 -1.70
C PRO A 65 -9.62 -18.76 -2.55
N GLU A 66 -9.67 -19.41 -3.73
CA GLU A 66 -8.50 -19.49 -4.62
C GLU A 66 -8.20 -18.13 -5.25
N GLU A 67 -9.23 -17.45 -5.77
CA GLU A 67 -9.11 -16.09 -6.31
C GLU A 67 -8.57 -15.12 -5.26
N ARG A 68 -9.06 -15.23 -4.02
CA ARG A 68 -8.64 -14.40 -2.90
C ARG A 68 -7.17 -14.62 -2.55
N GLN A 69 -6.70 -15.86 -2.62
CA GLN A 69 -5.29 -16.17 -2.40
C GLN A 69 -4.41 -15.57 -3.50
N VAL A 70 -4.80 -15.69 -4.77
CA VAL A 70 -4.06 -15.07 -5.89
C VAL A 70 -3.96 -13.55 -5.71
N MET A 71 -5.06 -12.90 -5.33
CA MET A 71 -5.07 -11.46 -5.04
C MET A 71 -4.13 -11.08 -3.89
N GLU A 72 -4.11 -11.87 -2.82
CA GLU A 72 -3.21 -11.65 -1.68
C GLU A 72 -1.73 -11.83 -2.06
N GLU A 73 -1.41 -12.79 -2.93
CA GLU A 73 -0.07 -13.00 -3.47
C GLU A 73 0.40 -11.80 -4.32
N LEU A 74 -0.53 -11.14 -5.01
CA LEU A 74 -0.31 -9.87 -5.72
C LEU A 74 -0.26 -8.65 -4.79
N GLY A 75 -0.42 -8.83 -3.48
CA GLY A 75 -0.38 -7.79 -2.46
C GLY A 75 -1.72 -7.14 -2.13
N TYR A 76 -2.83 -7.63 -2.68
CA TYR A 76 -4.18 -7.13 -2.43
C TYR A 76 -4.84 -7.91 -1.28
N PHE A 77 -4.66 -7.40 -0.06
CA PHE A 77 -5.26 -7.97 1.15
C PHE A 77 -6.57 -7.24 1.51
N SER A 78 -7.63 -8.01 1.78
CA SER A 78 -8.86 -7.50 2.38
C SER A 78 -8.71 -7.30 3.89
N GLY A 79 -9.65 -6.55 4.47
CA GLY A 79 -9.81 -6.40 5.91
C GLY A 79 -9.00 -5.24 6.51
N PRO A 80 -8.95 -5.17 7.85
CA PRO A 80 -8.46 -4.00 8.57
C PRO A 80 -7.01 -3.69 8.26
N ARG A 81 -6.67 -2.41 8.35
CA ARG A 81 -5.30 -1.93 8.17
C ARG A 81 -4.75 -1.36 9.47
N VAL A 82 -3.43 -1.30 9.56
CA VAL A 82 -2.73 -0.79 10.73
C VAL A 82 -1.65 0.20 10.30
N ARG A 83 -1.49 1.25 11.09
CA ARG A 83 -0.39 2.21 10.95
C ARG A 83 0.31 2.44 12.29
N LEU A 84 1.57 2.85 12.22
CA LEU A 84 2.35 3.27 13.38
C LEU A 84 2.21 4.78 13.58
N LEU A 85 1.70 5.21 14.74
CA LEU A 85 1.43 6.63 15.03
C LEU A 85 2.68 7.49 15.12
N THR A 86 3.82 6.90 15.50
CA THR A 86 5.10 7.62 15.60
C THR A 86 5.77 7.86 14.25
N ARG A 87 5.26 7.27 13.17
CA ARG A 87 5.79 7.46 11.81
C ARG A 87 5.10 8.67 11.18
N GLU A 88 5.85 9.75 10.99
CA GLU A 88 5.37 10.91 10.24
C GLU A 88 5.15 10.52 8.78
N ILE A 89 4.00 10.94 8.22
CA ILE A 89 3.64 10.73 6.82
C ILE A 89 3.71 12.09 6.15
N THR A 90 4.70 12.29 5.27
CA THR A 90 4.79 13.51 4.48
C THR A 90 3.90 13.45 3.23
N ALA A 91 3.67 14.59 2.59
CA ALA A 91 2.98 14.61 1.30
C ALA A 91 3.75 13.79 0.24
N THR A 92 5.08 13.91 0.22
CA THR A 92 6.00 13.16 -0.64
C THR A 92 5.92 11.64 -0.41
N ASP A 93 5.73 11.24 0.85
CA ASP A 93 5.56 9.84 1.22
C ASP A 93 4.25 9.24 0.70
N MET A 94 3.14 9.96 0.89
CA MET A 94 1.83 9.56 0.34
C MET A 94 1.89 9.51 -1.19
N ALA A 95 2.53 10.51 -1.79
CA ALA A 95 2.79 10.58 -3.21
C ALA A 95 3.51 9.33 -3.72
N GLY A 96 4.65 8.99 -3.11
CA GLY A 96 5.40 7.79 -3.45
C GLY A 96 4.58 6.50 -3.26
N ALA A 97 3.76 6.41 -2.21
CA ALA A 97 2.91 5.27 -1.95
C ALA A 97 1.83 5.09 -3.03
N ILE A 98 1.18 6.17 -3.46
CA ILE A 98 0.19 6.15 -4.55
C ILE A 98 0.86 5.68 -5.84
N LYS A 99 2.03 6.25 -6.17
CA LYS A 99 2.78 5.85 -7.38
C LYS A 99 3.10 4.36 -7.38
N ARG A 100 3.68 3.83 -6.28
CA ARG A 100 3.98 2.40 -6.14
C ARG A 100 2.74 1.51 -6.26
N SER A 101 1.60 1.96 -5.72
CA SER A 101 0.33 1.24 -5.85
C SER A 101 -0.15 1.19 -7.30
N THR A 102 -0.10 2.31 -8.01
CA THR A 102 -0.49 2.39 -9.42
C THR A 102 0.44 1.59 -10.32
N ASP A 103 1.75 1.59 -10.05
CA ASP A 103 2.73 0.79 -10.79
C ASP A 103 2.46 -0.72 -10.62
N ARG A 104 2.23 -1.19 -9.38
CA ARG A 104 1.86 -2.59 -9.09
C ARG A 104 0.57 -3.01 -9.79
N MET A 105 -0.44 -2.15 -9.78
CA MET A 105 -1.70 -2.41 -10.50
C MET A 105 -1.47 -2.56 -12.01
N MET A 106 -0.65 -1.69 -12.59
CA MET A 106 -0.33 -1.77 -14.01
C MET A 106 0.42 -3.06 -14.36
N GLU A 107 1.36 -3.49 -13.51
CA GLU A 107 2.09 -4.77 -13.65
C GLU A 107 1.14 -5.97 -13.59
N ALA A 108 0.25 -6.01 -12.59
CA ALA A 108 -0.74 -7.08 -12.44
C ALA A 108 -1.68 -7.19 -13.66
N LEU A 109 -2.16 -6.05 -14.19
CA LEU A 109 -2.99 -6.04 -15.41
C LEU A 109 -2.22 -6.50 -16.65
N GLN A 110 -0.93 -6.19 -16.76
CA GLN A 110 -0.08 -6.70 -17.85
C GLN A 110 0.14 -8.21 -17.74
N GLU A 111 0.32 -8.72 -16.52
CA GLU A 111 0.44 -10.16 -16.29
C GLU A 111 -0.86 -10.88 -16.64
N ALA A 112 -2.00 -10.35 -16.21
CA ALA A 112 -3.32 -10.85 -16.61
C ALA A 112 -3.47 -10.88 -18.14
N TRP A 113 -2.98 -9.86 -18.85
CA TRP A 113 -3.02 -9.80 -20.31
C TRP A 113 -2.19 -10.89 -20.98
N ASN A 114 -1.03 -11.22 -20.41
CA ASN A 114 -0.15 -12.26 -20.91
C ASN A 114 -0.68 -13.67 -20.64
N LEU A 115 -1.47 -13.84 -19.58
CA LEU A 115 -2.07 -15.12 -19.18
C LEU A 115 -3.48 -15.33 -19.74
N ARG A 116 -4.06 -14.34 -20.43
CA ARG A 116 -5.45 -14.39 -20.90
C ARG A 116 -5.69 -15.57 -21.86
N PRO A 117 -6.86 -16.22 -21.81
CA PRO A 117 -7.28 -17.19 -22.84
C PRO A 117 -7.48 -16.48 -24.18
N GLU A 118 -6.92 -17.03 -25.27
CA GLU A 118 -7.08 -16.44 -26.62
C GLU A 118 -8.50 -16.61 -27.20
N ASP A 119 -9.31 -17.49 -26.61
CA ASP A 119 -10.67 -17.83 -27.08
C ASP A 119 -11.79 -17.06 -26.36
N ASP A 120 -11.47 -16.03 -25.57
CA ASP A 120 -12.44 -15.22 -24.82
C ASP A 120 -12.37 -13.73 -25.22
N GLU A 121 -13.10 -13.37 -26.27
CA GLU A 121 -13.13 -12.00 -26.82
C GLU A 121 -13.75 -10.98 -25.85
N GLU A 122 -14.66 -11.40 -24.96
CA GLU A 122 -15.30 -10.54 -23.96
C GLU A 122 -14.28 -10.17 -22.87
N ALA A 123 -13.61 -11.18 -22.32
CA ALA A 123 -12.53 -10.97 -21.34
C ALA A 123 -11.36 -10.15 -21.93
N GLU A 124 -11.01 -10.37 -23.20
CA GLU A 124 -9.99 -9.57 -23.89
C GLU A 124 -10.39 -8.08 -23.96
N THR A 125 -11.65 -7.80 -24.31
CA THR A 125 -12.17 -6.44 -24.43
C THR A 125 -12.17 -5.73 -23.07
N GLU A 126 -12.70 -6.38 -22.03
CA GLU A 126 -12.72 -5.81 -20.67
C GLU A 126 -11.30 -5.52 -20.17
N LEU A 127 -10.36 -6.43 -20.40
CA LEU A 127 -8.99 -6.27 -19.95
C LEU A 127 -8.27 -5.11 -20.67
N LEU A 128 -8.53 -4.91 -21.97
CA LEU A 128 -8.04 -3.74 -22.71
C LEU A 128 -8.58 -2.43 -22.14
N GLU A 129 -9.86 -2.39 -21.77
CA GLU A 129 -10.47 -1.21 -21.15
C GLU A 129 -9.83 -0.90 -19.80
N LEU A 130 -9.64 -1.91 -18.95
CA LEU A 130 -8.97 -1.79 -17.66
C LEU A 130 -7.52 -1.30 -17.82
N LEU A 131 -6.76 -1.85 -18.77
CA LEU A 131 -5.40 -1.40 -19.08
C LEU A 131 -5.37 0.06 -19.52
N ALA A 132 -6.28 0.48 -20.39
CA ALA A 132 -6.35 1.87 -20.84
C ALA A 132 -6.66 2.85 -19.70
N MET A 133 -7.58 2.47 -18.80
CA MET A 133 -7.90 3.25 -17.60
C MET A 133 -6.71 3.33 -16.63
N ALA A 134 -6.04 2.21 -16.36
CA ALA A 134 -4.87 2.14 -15.50
C ALA A 134 -3.71 3.01 -16.04
N GLN A 135 -3.43 2.95 -17.35
CA GLN A 135 -2.42 3.81 -18.00
C GLN A 135 -2.76 5.30 -17.91
N LYS A 136 -4.04 5.66 -17.95
CA LYS A 136 -4.46 7.05 -17.75
C LYS A 136 -4.20 7.48 -16.31
N LEU A 137 -4.61 6.68 -15.33
CA LEU A 137 -4.37 6.97 -13.92
C LEU A 137 -2.86 7.09 -13.62
N GLN A 138 -2.04 6.19 -14.13
CA GLN A 138 -0.58 6.23 -13.95
C GLN A 138 0.02 7.55 -14.45
N ARG A 139 -0.43 8.05 -15.59
CA ARG A 139 0.03 9.35 -16.13
C ARG A 139 -0.39 10.51 -15.26
N GLU A 140 -1.64 10.54 -14.81
CA GLU A 140 -2.16 11.60 -13.93
C GLU A 140 -1.43 11.61 -12.59
N VAL A 141 -1.20 10.43 -12.00
CA VAL A 141 -0.41 10.27 -10.77
C VAL A 141 1.01 10.80 -10.97
N ASN A 142 1.72 10.35 -12.02
CA ASN A 142 3.09 10.80 -12.28
C ASN A 142 3.17 12.31 -12.50
N GLN A 143 2.23 12.91 -13.23
CA GLN A 143 2.19 14.36 -13.44
C GLN A 143 2.04 15.12 -12.12
N VAL A 144 1.11 14.70 -11.25
CA VAL A 144 0.91 15.33 -9.94
C VAL A 144 2.17 15.20 -9.07
N MET A 145 2.89 14.07 -9.14
CA MET A 145 4.13 13.90 -8.39
C MET A 145 5.24 14.81 -8.90
N ASP A 146 5.40 14.93 -10.21
CA ASP A 146 6.41 15.78 -10.83
C ASP A 146 6.16 17.26 -10.47
N GLU A 147 4.89 17.69 -10.43
CA GLU A 147 4.49 19.03 -10.01
C GLU A 147 4.73 19.28 -8.51
N ALA A 148 4.48 18.28 -7.65
CA ALA A 148 4.71 18.39 -6.21
C ALA A 148 6.21 18.52 -5.87
N LEU A 149 7.07 17.75 -6.55
CA LEU A 149 8.52 17.81 -6.35
C LEU A 149 9.12 19.17 -6.77
N GLN A 150 8.60 19.78 -7.83
CA GLN A 150 9.04 21.10 -8.29
C GLN A 150 8.67 22.23 -7.31
N GLN A 151 7.52 22.12 -6.63
CA GLN A 151 7.08 23.12 -5.65
C GLN A 151 7.89 23.09 -4.35
N ASP A 152 8.38 21.92 -3.94
CA ASP A 152 9.27 21.78 -2.79
C ASP A 152 10.69 22.33 -3.08
N GLU A 153 11.17 22.27 -4.32
CA GLU A 153 12.47 22.83 -4.73
C GLU A 153 12.46 24.37 -4.85
N ASP A 154 11.36 24.96 -5.36
CA ASP A 154 11.21 26.42 -5.49
C ASP A 154 10.89 27.12 -4.15
N GLY A 155 10.38 26.40 -3.14
CA GLY A 155 10.07 26.92 -1.80
C GLY A 155 11.29 27.21 -0.91
N VAL A 156 12.49 26.78 -1.31
CA VAL A 156 13.75 26.99 -0.55
C VAL A 156 14.51 28.24 -1.03
N ALA A 157 14.06 28.91 -2.10
CA ALA A 157 14.80 30.00 -2.73
C ALA A 157 14.47 31.43 -2.23
N ASP A 158 13.66 31.62 -1.17
CA ASP A 158 13.24 32.96 -0.69
C ASP A 158 13.62 33.29 0.77
N ASP A 159 14.66 32.67 1.33
CA ASP A 159 15.31 33.16 2.55
C ASP A 159 16.83 33.30 2.39
N THR A 160 17.23 34.18 1.48
CA THR A 160 18.54 34.84 1.60
C THR A 160 18.37 36.34 1.52
N GLY A 161 18.00 36.91 2.67
CA GLY A 161 18.71 38.02 3.29
C GLY A 161 18.81 39.31 2.50
N GLU A 162 17.96 40.27 2.86
CA GLU A 162 18.34 41.68 2.80
C GLU A 162 17.75 42.44 4.00
N ALA A 163 18.56 42.57 5.05
CA ALA A 163 18.48 43.72 5.93
C ALA A 163 19.56 44.70 5.47
N PRO A 164 19.19 45.96 5.19
CA PRO A 164 20.02 47.03 5.71
C PRO A 164 19.23 48.23 6.26
N CYS A 165 19.64 48.59 7.49
CA CYS A 165 19.61 49.91 8.16
C CYS A 165 18.26 50.48 8.62
#